data_AF-A0A7W0PN21-F1
#
_entry.id   AF-A0A7W0PN21-F1
#
_cell.length_a   1.000
_cell.length_b   1.000
_cell.length_c   1.000
_cell.angle_alpha   90.00
_cell.angle_beta   90.00
_cell.angle_gamma   90.00
#
_symmetry.space_group_name_H-M   'P 1'
#
loop_
_entity.id
_entity.type
_entity.pdbx_description
1 polymer ?
#
loop_
_entity_poly.entity_id
_entity_poly.type
_entity_poly.pdbx_seq_one_letter_code
_entity_poly.pdbx_strand_id
1 'polypeptide(L)'
;MLDSGAVAEPFEREWFMRHPMRVAHDLVGAMLVVDRNGDQVVARIVEVEAYGGMEDLASHATMYRVGRETIGSAPGVLYMQRSYGLHTMTNIVAHE
;
A
#
# COMPACT_ATOMS: atom_id res chain seq x y z
N MET A 1 25.99 -1.75 -4.70
CA MET A 1 25.85 -2.07 -3.27
C MET A 1 24.64 -1.28 -2.78
N LEU A 2 23.56 -1.96 -2.39
CA LEU A 2 22.54 -1.29 -1.60
C LEU A 2 23.21 -0.96 -0.28
N ASP A 3 23.17 0.32 0.09
CA ASP A 3 23.71 0.83 1.34
C ASP A 3 23.17 -0.06 2.48
N SER A 4 24.06 -0.61 3.31
CA SER A 4 23.69 -1.39 4.49
C SER A 4 23.18 -0.48 5.63
N GLY A 5 22.79 0.75 5.31
CA GLY A 5 22.27 1.75 6.21
C GLY A 5 20.88 1.38 6.68
N ALA A 6 20.70 1.44 8.01
CA ALA A 6 19.48 1.20 8.75
C ALA A 6 18.19 1.37 7.93
N VAL A 7 17.32 0.37 7.96
CA VAL A 7 15.92 0.52 7.54
C VAL A 7 15.37 1.72 8.33
N ALA A 8 14.95 2.76 7.62
CA ALA A 8 14.34 3.93 8.24
C ALA A 8 13.10 3.53 9.05
N GLU A 9 12.71 4.36 10.01
CA GLU A 9 11.51 4.10 10.82
C GLU A 9 10.28 3.88 9.91
N PRO A 10 9.42 2.88 10.21
CA PRO A 10 8.20 2.65 9.45
C PRO A 10 7.31 3.89 9.42
N PHE A 11 6.52 4.03 8.36
CA PHE A 11 5.45 5.02 8.35
C PHE A 11 4.42 4.67 9.42
N GLU A 12 4.16 5.62 10.32
CA GLU A 12 3.04 5.53 11.27
C GLU A 12 1.69 5.52 10.54
N ARG A 13 0.67 4.92 11.16
CA ARG A 13 -0.66 4.80 10.51
C ARG A 13 -1.25 6.16 10.13
N GLU A 14 -1.03 7.16 10.97
CA GLU A 14 -1.46 8.54 10.79
C GLU A 14 -0.86 9.18 9.54
N TRP A 15 0.32 8.73 9.09
CA TRP A 15 0.93 9.20 7.85
C TRP A 15 0.12 8.79 6.60
N PHE A 16 -0.68 7.72 6.68
CA PHE A 16 -1.58 7.31 5.60
C PHE A 16 -2.91 8.07 5.60
N MET A 17 -3.18 8.93 6.60
CA MET A 17 -4.35 9.82 6.64
C MET A 17 -4.18 11.02 5.69
N ARG A 18 -3.91 10.76 4.42
CA ARG A 18 -3.65 11.75 3.37
C ARG A 18 -4.25 11.27 2.06
N HIS A 19 -4.51 12.20 1.16
CA HIS A 19 -5.01 11.89 -0.18
C HIS A 19 -4.14 10.82 -0.89
N PRO A 20 -4.74 9.76 -1.50
CA PRO A 20 -4.02 8.63 -2.11
C PRO A 20 -2.88 9.04 -3.05
N MET A 21 -3.11 10.06 -3.89
CA MET A 21 -2.08 10.57 -4.82
C MET A 21 -0.81 11.06 -4.10
N ARG A 22 -0.94 11.70 -2.93
CA ARG A 22 0.23 12.17 -2.16
C ARG A 22 0.98 10.99 -1.55
N VAL A 23 0.23 10.04 -0.99
CA VAL A 23 0.80 8.81 -0.43
C VAL A 23 1.55 8.04 -1.52
N ALA A 24 0.93 7.82 -2.68
CA ALA A 24 1.56 7.09 -3.79
C ALA A 24 2.85 7.76 -4.27
N HIS A 25 2.84 9.09 -4.41
CA HIS A 25 4.03 9.84 -4.79
C HIS A 25 5.18 9.67 -3.77
N ASP A 26 4.88 9.82 -2.49
CA ASP A 26 5.90 9.73 -1.42
C ASP A 26 6.40 8.30 -1.19
N LEU A 27 5.60 7.28 -1.53
CA LEU A 27 6.00 5.88 -1.43
C LEU A 27 7.00 5.47 -2.52
N VAL A 28 7.09 6.18 -3.65
CA VAL A 28 8.14 5.91 -4.64
C VAL A 28 9.50 6.27 -4.03
N GLY A 29 10.39 5.28 -3.99
CA GLY A 29 11.70 5.37 -3.33
C GLY A 29 11.72 4.86 -1.89
N ALA A 30 10.55 4.66 -1.26
CA ALA A 30 10.46 4.06 0.06
C ALA A 30 10.88 2.58 0.04
N MET A 31 11.17 2.04 1.22
CA MET A 31 11.53 0.63 1.40
C MET A 31 10.32 -0.15 1.91
N LEU A 32 9.92 -1.19 1.18
CA LEU A 32 9.03 -2.23 1.68
C LEU A 32 9.87 -3.28 2.41
N VAL A 33 9.60 -3.45 3.68
CA VAL A 33 10.28 -4.42 4.54
C VAL A 33 9.28 -5.48 4.96
N VAL A 34 9.59 -6.73 4.66
CA VAL A 34 8.82 -7.89 5.11
C VAL A 34 9.71 -8.70 6.02
N ASP A 35 9.36 -8.76 7.29
CA ASP A 35 10.00 -9.63 8.27
C ASP A 35 9.16 -10.88 8.49
N ARG A 36 9.81 -12.05 8.44
CA ARG A 36 9.20 -13.32 8.83
C ARG A 36 10.09 -14.02 9.84
N ASN A 37 9.86 -13.73 11.12
CA ASN A 37 10.61 -14.30 12.25
C ASN A 37 12.12 -13.98 12.18
N GLY A 38 12.47 -12.75 11.81
CA GLY A 38 13.86 -12.31 11.67
C GLY A 38 14.48 -12.54 10.30
N ASP A 39 13.83 -13.30 9.41
CA ASP A 39 14.20 -13.36 8.00
C ASP A 39 13.58 -12.17 7.28
N GLN A 40 14.41 -11.15 7.02
CA GLN A 40 13.97 -9.90 6.40
C GLN A 40 14.23 -9.87 4.90
N VAL A 41 13.20 -9.49 4.14
CA VAL A 41 13.31 -9.10 2.73
C VAL A 41 13.04 -7.60 2.64
N VAL A 42 13.97 -6.87 2.00
CA VAL A 42 13.85 -5.44 1.76
C VAL A 42 13.83 -5.18 0.26
N ALA A 43 12.83 -4.43 -0.21
CA ALA A 43 12.72 -3.99 -1.58
C ALA A 43 12.44 -2.50 -1.64
N ARG A 44 13.04 -1.79 -2.61
CA ARG A 44 12.69 -0.41 -2.90
C ARG A 44 11.44 -0.39 -3.78
N ILE A 45 10.46 0.39 -3.37
CA ILE A 45 9.29 0.70 -4.17
C ILE A 45 9.73 1.65 -5.29
N VAL A 46 9.49 1.26 -6.54
CA VAL A 46 9.86 2.07 -7.72
C VAL A 46 8.65 2.56 -8.50
N GLU A 47 7.47 2.03 -8.21
CA GLU A 47 6.22 2.32 -8.90
C GLU A 47 5.06 2.11 -7.91
N VAL A 48 4.07 3.00 -7.97
CA VAL A 48 2.85 2.94 -7.16
C VAL A 48 1.69 3.51 -7.98
N GLU A 49 0.53 2.87 -7.89
CA GLU A 49 -0.73 3.38 -8.44
C GLU A 49 -1.64 3.88 -7.31
N ALA A 50 -2.30 5.02 -7.52
CA ALA A 50 -3.29 5.56 -6.60
C ALA A 50 -4.71 5.32 -7.14
N TYR A 51 -5.60 4.84 -6.29
CA TYR A 51 -7.01 4.60 -6.62
C TYR A 51 -7.90 5.54 -5.81
N GLY A 52 -8.82 6.24 -6.48
CA GLY A 52 -9.66 7.31 -5.92
C GLY A 52 -10.91 6.85 -5.15
N GLY A 53 -10.90 5.65 -4.57
CA GLY A 53 -12.05 5.13 -3.82
C GLY A 53 -13.30 4.97 -4.70
N MET A 54 -14.47 5.45 -4.22
CA MET A 54 -15.76 5.27 -4.89
C MET A 54 -15.93 6.14 -6.15
N GLU A 55 -15.15 7.21 -6.30
CA GLU A 55 -15.23 8.12 -7.43
C GLU A 55 -14.39 7.65 -8.62
N ASP A 56 -13.53 6.65 -8.40
CA ASP A 56 -12.66 6.06 -9.39
C ASP A 56 -13.23 4.71 -9.88
N LEU A 57 -13.68 4.68 -11.13
CA LEU A 57 -14.24 3.48 -11.74
C LEU A 57 -13.23 2.32 -11.87
N ALA A 58 -11.93 2.58 -11.80
CA ALA A 58 -10.91 1.54 -11.78
C ALA A 58 -10.72 0.92 -10.38
N SER A 59 -11.24 1.57 -9.32
CA SER A 59 -11.09 1.11 -7.94
C SER A 59 -12.00 -0.07 -7.61
N HIS A 60 -11.45 -1.03 -6.87
CA HIS A 60 -12.21 -2.14 -6.30
C HIS A 60 -13.33 -1.69 -5.34
N ALA A 61 -13.29 -0.45 -4.82
CA ALA A 61 -14.37 0.09 -4.00
C ALA A 61 -15.70 0.18 -4.77
N THR A 62 -15.64 0.46 -6.08
CA THR A 62 -16.82 0.56 -6.94
C THR A 62 -17.38 -0.82 -7.29
N MET A 63 -16.50 -1.80 -7.54
CA MET A 63 -16.83 -3.12 -8.08
C MET A 63 -17.21 -4.16 -7.02
N TYR A 64 -16.55 -4.16 -5.86
CA TYR A 64 -16.63 -5.25 -4.90
C TYR A 64 -16.98 -4.76 -3.50
N ARG A 65 -17.91 -5.46 -2.84
CA ARG A 65 -18.30 -5.17 -1.45
C ARG A 65 -17.11 -5.21 -0.49
N VAL A 66 -16.30 -6.26 -0.55
CA VAL A 66 -15.10 -6.40 0.30
C VAL A 66 -14.10 -5.29 0.01
N GLY A 67 -13.93 -4.91 -1.27
CA GLY A 67 -13.11 -3.76 -1.66
C GLY A 67 -13.61 -2.48 -1.01
N ARG A 68 -14.93 -2.21 -1.08
CA ARG A 68 -15.55 -1.03 -0.49
C ARG A 68 -15.39 -0.97 1.03
N GLU A 69 -15.66 -2.06 1.72
CA GLU A 69 -15.54 -2.16 3.18
C GLU A 69 -14.08 -1.99 3.63
N THR A 70 -13.12 -2.55 2.90
CA THR A 70 -11.70 -2.48 3.28
C THR A 70 -11.07 -1.13 2.94
N ILE A 71 -11.36 -0.58 1.75
CA ILE A 71 -10.83 0.73 1.32
C ILE A 71 -11.40 1.86 2.19
N GLY A 72 -12.61 1.70 2.73
CA GLY A 72 -13.19 2.62 3.73
C GLY A 72 -12.81 2.31 5.18
N SER A 73 -11.90 1.37 5.42
CA SER A 73 -11.39 1.08 6.77
C SER A 73 -10.23 2.01 7.15
N ALA A 74 -9.64 1.84 8.33
CA ALA A 74 -8.58 2.74 8.80
C ALA A 74 -7.36 2.79 7.84
N PRO A 75 -6.76 3.98 7.61
CA PRO A 75 -5.53 4.11 6.85
C PRO A 75 -4.36 3.27 7.40
N GLY A 76 -3.48 2.84 6.50
CA GLY A 76 -2.36 1.94 6.81
C GLY A 76 -2.74 0.45 6.86
N VAL A 77 -4.00 0.09 6.59
CA VAL A 77 -4.41 -1.31 6.41
C VAL A 77 -3.94 -1.83 5.05
N LEU A 78 -3.34 -3.02 5.02
CA LEU A 78 -3.01 -3.70 3.78
C LEU A 78 -4.24 -4.42 3.21
N TYR A 79 -4.55 -4.14 1.95
CA TYR A 79 -5.58 -4.82 1.18
C TYR A 79 -4.93 -5.68 0.09
N MET A 80 -4.88 -6.99 0.32
CA MET A 80 -4.29 -7.95 -0.60
C MET A 80 -5.35 -8.74 -1.35
N GLN A 81 -5.17 -8.89 -2.66
CA GLN A 81 -6.09 -9.63 -3.52
C GLN A 81 -5.33 -10.50 -4.53
N ARG A 82 -6.04 -11.43 -5.19
CA ARG A 82 -5.46 -12.34 -6.20
C ARG A 82 -5.92 -11.95 -7.59
N SER A 83 -5.04 -11.34 -8.37
CA SER A 83 -5.29 -11.06 -9.79
C SER A 83 -5.28 -12.35 -10.60
N TYR A 84 -6.40 -12.64 -11.26
CA TYR A 84 -6.67 -13.88 -12.00
C TYR A 84 -6.41 -15.18 -11.20
N GLY A 85 -6.44 -15.10 -9.87
CA GLY A 85 -6.09 -16.23 -9.00
C GLY A 85 -4.60 -16.56 -8.93
N LEU A 86 -3.72 -15.85 -9.67
CA LEU A 86 -2.30 -16.18 -9.85
C LEU A 86 -1.35 -15.22 -9.13
N HIS A 87 -1.57 -13.92 -9.29
CA HIS A 87 -0.66 -12.90 -8.76
C HIS A 87 -1.28 -12.23 -7.54
N THR A 88 -0.51 -12.10 -6.47
CA THR A 88 -0.94 -11.29 -5.31
C THR A 88 -0.68 -9.82 -5.64
N MET A 89 -1.73 -9.01 -5.56
CA MET A 89 -1.60 -7.56 -5.59
C MET A 89 -1.82 -7.02 -4.18
N THR A 90 -0.85 -6.25 -3.70
CA THR A 90 -0.85 -5.64 -2.37
C THR A 90 -1.10 -4.15 -2.51
N ASN A 91 -2.16 -3.68 -1.86
CA ASN A 91 -2.51 -2.28 -1.77
C ASN A 91 -2.43 -1.84 -0.30
N ILE A 92 -2.33 -0.54 -0.06
CA ILE A 92 -2.41 0.06 1.27
C ILE A 92 -3.52 1.11 1.28
N VAL A 93 -4.35 1.09 2.32
CA VAL A 93 -5.45 2.04 2.47
C VAL A 93 -4.88 3.41 2.85
N ALA A 94 -5.27 4.43 2.10
CA ALA A 94 -4.95 5.82 2.34
C ALA A 94 -6.16 6.67 1.97
N HIS A 95 -6.56 7.58 2.85
CA HIS A 95 -7.59 8.59 2.62
C HIS A 95 -7.54 9.63 3.74
N GLU A 96 -8.21 10.76 3.53
CA GLU A 96 -8.39 11.82 4.53
C GLU A 96 -9.51 11.48 5.54
#